data_AF-A0A354DI07-F1
#
_entry.id   AF-A0A354DI07-F1
#
_cell.length_a   1.000
_cell.length_b   1.000
_cell.length_c   1.000
_cell.angle_alpha   90.00
_cell.angle_beta   90.00
_cell.angle_gamma   90.00
#
_symmetry.space_group_name_H-M   'P 1'
#
loop_
_entity.id
_entity.type
_entity.pdbx_description
1 polymer ?
#
loop_
_entity_poly.entity_id
_entity_poly.type
_entity_poly.pdbx_seq_one_letter_code
_entity_poly.pdbx_strand_id
1 'polypeptide(L)'
;MNQTNPASLNPLVNEQLGNLDTSGIQQFWTNIVDKYQGYLPESQSKSLFEILMGEHSFTLQDVLKGIINFFLHEVVSNGKLLGAILIITVFAMILETMQSAFERKTVSTVGYAVSYLVLIVLALNSFRVAIDYATQAISEMVNFIIALVPLVLALMASTGNITSVAIFHPMIIFLVNISGTLIYTIVFPLLFLSALLNIVSTFSIKYQLTKLAGILRSAGLWLLGSFFTIFLSVLSLQGATAAVTDGVAVRTVKYIAGNFIPVVGRMFSDATETVV
;
A
#
# COMPACT_ATOMS: atom_id res chain seq x y z
N MET A 1 -33.94 -34.02 -13.62
CA MET A 1 -32.86 -33.81 -14.60
C MET A 1 -33.07 -32.47 -15.28
N ASN A 2 -32.36 -31.42 -14.86
CA ASN A 2 -31.89 -30.37 -15.78
C ASN A 2 -30.81 -29.58 -15.05
N GLN A 3 -29.55 -29.84 -15.40
CA GLN A 3 -28.39 -29.08 -14.92
C GLN A 3 -28.21 -27.88 -15.87
N THR A 4 -28.38 -26.67 -15.33
CA THR A 4 -28.01 -25.42 -16.01
C THR A 4 -26.49 -25.32 -16.04
N ASN A 5 -25.91 -25.64 -17.20
CA ASN A 5 -24.51 -25.42 -17.54
C ASN A 5 -24.24 -23.89 -17.62
N PRO A 6 -23.34 -23.29 -16.81
CA PRO A 6 -23.11 -21.84 -16.83
C PRO A 6 -22.12 -21.38 -17.92
N ALA A 7 -21.61 -22.27 -18.77
CA ALA A 7 -20.55 -21.98 -19.73
C ALA A 7 -21.05 -21.58 -21.13
N SER A 8 -21.84 -20.51 -21.23
CA SER A 8 -22.01 -19.82 -22.53
C SER A 8 -22.02 -18.32 -22.34
N LEU A 9 -20.84 -17.77 -22.01
CA LEU A 9 -20.56 -16.37 -22.29
C LEU A 9 -20.82 -16.13 -23.80
N ASN A 10 -21.61 -15.10 -24.09
CA ASN A 10 -22.00 -14.74 -25.45
C ASN A 10 -20.78 -14.74 -26.38
N PRO A 11 -20.86 -15.26 -27.62
CA PRO A 11 -19.74 -15.26 -28.57
C PRO A 11 -19.19 -13.84 -28.84
N LEU A 12 -20.04 -12.83 -28.67
CA LEU A 12 -19.69 -11.40 -28.72
C LEU A 12 -18.68 -10.97 -27.62
N VAL A 13 -18.78 -11.56 -26.43
CA VAL A 13 -17.88 -11.26 -25.29
C VAL A 13 -16.51 -11.88 -25.53
N ASN A 14 -16.44 -13.09 -26.08
CA ASN A 14 -15.16 -13.73 -26.42
C ASN A 14 -14.44 -13.01 -27.58
N GLU A 15 -15.17 -12.51 -28.56
CA GLU A 15 -14.60 -11.74 -29.67
C GLU A 15 -14.11 -10.35 -29.22
N GLN A 16 -14.79 -9.74 -28.25
CA GLN A 16 -14.33 -8.50 -27.62
C GLN A 16 -13.11 -8.72 -26.72
N LEU A 17 -13.08 -9.81 -25.93
CA LEU A 17 -11.93 -10.16 -25.08
C LEU A 17 -10.67 -10.52 -25.89
N GLY A 18 -10.82 -11.14 -27.06
CA GLY A 18 -9.71 -11.52 -27.94
C GLY A 18 -8.97 -10.34 -28.60
N ASN A 19 -9.59 -9.16 -28.66
CA ASN A 19 -9.01 -7.94 -29.21
C ASN A 19 -8.35 -7.03 -28.15
N LEU A 20 -8.39 -7.41 -26.88
CA LEU A 20 -7.81 -6.64 -25.78
C LEU A 20 -6.36 -7.06 -25.54
N ASP A 21 -5.47 -6.09 -25.40
CA ASP A 21 -4.14 -6.35 -24.88
C ASP A 21 -4.23 -6.66 -23.37
N THR A 22 -4.25 -7.96 -23.06
CA THR A 22 -4.36 -8.50 -21.70
C THR A 22 -3.02 -8.99 -21.16
N SER A 23 -1.96 -8.83 -21.94
CA SER A 23 -0.61 -9.34 -21.64
C SER A 23 -0.09 -8.85 -20.29
N GLY A 24 -0.26 -7.55 -20.00
CA GLY A 24 0.17 -6.94 -18.74
C GLY A 24 -0.55 -7.51 -17.52
N ILE A 25 -1.86 -7.76 -17.62
CA ILE A 25 -2.67 -8.31 -16.53
C ILE A 25 -2.28 -9.77 -16.28
N GLN A 26 -2.08 -10.54 -17.35
CA GLN A 26 -1.66 -11.94 -17.27
C GLN A 26 -0.26 -12.07 -16.66
N GLN A 27 0.66 -11.17 -17.02
CA GLN A 27 2.00 -11.13 -16.46
C GLN A 27 1.96 -10.76 -14.98
N PHE A 28 1.16 -9.76 -14.60
CA PHE A 28 0.96 -9.41 -13.19
C PHE A 28 0.40 -10.59 -12.39
N TRP A 29 -0.60 -11.31 -12.92
CA TRP A 29 -1.13 -12.51 -12.28
C TRP A 29 -0.09 -13.60 -12.10
N THR A 30 0.69 -13.86 -13.14
CA THR A 30 1.73 -14.88 -13.09
C THR A 30 2.74 -14.55 -11.99
N ASN A 31 3.12 -13.27 -11.85
CA ASN A 31 4.00 -12.82 -10.77
C ASN A 31 3.36 -13.01 -9.38
N ILE A 32 2.05 -12.77 -9.23
CA ILE A 32 1.33 -13.01 -7.96
C ILE A 32 1.29 -14.51 -7.64
N VAL A 33 0.97 -15.36 -8.61
CA VAL A 33 0.91 -16.81 -8.43
C VAL A 33 2.28 -17.37 -8.06
N ASP A 34 3.34 -16.90 -8.70
CA ASP A 34 4.73 -17.30 -8.41
C ASP A 34 5.17 -16.83 -7.00
N LYS A 35 4.90 -15.56 -6.67
CA LYS A 35 5.32 -14.96 -5.38
C LYS A 35 4.58 -15.54 -4.17
N TYR A 36 3.31 -15.89 -4.32
CA TYR A 36 2.44 -16.34 -3.22
C TYR A 36 2.03 -17.82 -3.34
N GLN A 37 2.75 -18.59 -4.17
CA GLN A 37 2.53 -20.02 -4.34
C GLN A 37 2.49 -20.73 -2.97
N GLY A 38 1.45 -21.55 -2.76
CA GLY A 38 1.26 -22.29 -1.50
C GLY A 38 0.37 -21.59 -0.46
N TYR A 39 0.10 -20.30 -0.60
CA TYR A 39 -0.91 -19.57 0.20
C TYR A 39 -2.21 -19.33 -0.58
N LEU A 40 -2.12 -19.46 -1.90
CA LEU A 40 -3.26 -19.39 -2.81
C LEU A 40 -3.98 -20.75 -2.84
N PRO A 41 -5.32 -20.82 -2.67
CA PRO A 41 -6.12 -22.02 -2.92
C PRO A 41 -5.69 -22.82 -4.17
N GLU A 42 -5.62 -24.16 -4.08
CA GLU A 42 -5.06 -25.07 -5.12
C GLU A 42 -5.66 -24.93 -6.53
N SER A 43 -6.83 -24.29 -6.68
CA SER A 43 -7.46 -23.99 -7.98
C SER A 43 -6.72 -22.94 -8.84
N GLN A 44 -5.56 -22.43 -8.40
CA GLN A 44 -4.96 -21.17 -8.88
C GLN A 44 -3.74 -21.28 -9.81
N SER A 45 -3.39 -22.45 -10.33
CA SER A 45 -2.39 -22.57 -11.41
C SER A 45 -2.93 -22.17 -12.80
N LYS A 46 -4.14 -21.60 -12.86
CA LYS A 46 -4.89 -21.31 -14.08
C LYS A 46 -4.90 -19.82 -14.43
N SER A 47 -5.15 -19.53 -15.71
CA SER A 47 -5.24 -18.17 -16.24
C SER A 47 -6.32 -17.34 -15.53
N LEU A 48 -6.07 -16.05 -15.26
CA LEU A 48 -7.06 -15.12 -14.70
C LEU A 48 -8.40 -15.17 -15.42
N PHE A 49 -8.36 -15.30 -16.75
CA PHE A 49 -9.56 -15.33 -17.56
C PHE A 49 -10.41 -16.58 -17.30
N GLU A 50 -9.81 -17.74 -17.03
CA GLU A 50 -10.54 -18.97 -16.68
C GLU A 50 -11.28 -18.83 -15.35
N ILE A 51 -10.67 -18.10 -14.40
CA ILE A 51 -11.28 -17.77 -13.10
C ILE A 51 -12.45 -16.80 -13.29
N LEU A 52 -12.28 -15.75 -14.10
CA LEU A 52 -13.32 -14.76 -14.41
C LEU A 52 -14.50 -15.34 -15.20
N MET A 53 -14.26 -16.36 -16.02
CA MET A 53 -15.30 -17.07 -16.78
C MET A 53 -16.16 -17.99 -15.89
N GLY A 54 -15.86 -18.10 -14.60
CA GLY A 54 -16.69 -18.81 -13.63
C GLY A 54 -16.58 -20.34 -13.69
N GLU A 55 -15.58 -20.89 -14.38
CA GLU A 55 -15.33 -22.34 -14.37
C GLU A 55 -14.90 -22.83 -12.98
N HIS A 56 -14.32 -21.96 -12.14
CA HIS A 56 -13.91 -22.24 -10.76
C HIS A 56 -14.15 -21.03 -9.86
N SER A 57 -15.15 -21.08 -8.97
CA SER A 57 -15.49 -19.97 -8.08
C SER A 57 -14.61 -19.94 -6.83
N PHE A 58 -14.14 -18.76 -6.44
CA PHE A 58 -13.56 -18.55 -5.11
C PHE A 58 -14.62 -18.77 -4.02
N THR A 59 -14.35 -19.68 -3.10
CA THR A 59 -15.07 -19.67 -1.82
C THR A 59 -14.39 -18.64 -0.91
N LEU A 60 -15.17 -17.75 -0.30
CA LEU A 60 -14.67 -16.77 0.69
C LEU A 60 -13.83 -17.46 1.79
N GLN A 61 -14.20 -18.68 2.14
CA GLN A 61 -13.52 -19.51 3.14
C GLN A 61 -12.09 -19.89 2.72
N ASP A 62 -11.85 -20.17 1.43
CA ASP A 62 -10.52 -20.58 0.95
C ASP A 62 -9.57 -19.39 0.87
N VAL A 63 -10.09 -18.22 0.49
CA VAL A 63 -9.35 -16.95 0.54
C VAL A 63 -8.96 -16.62 1.98
N LEU A 64 -9.91 -16.73 2.92
CA LEU A 64 -9.65 -16.46 4.34
C LEU A 64 -8.58 -17.42 4.89
N LYS A 65 -8.67 -18.72 4.57
CA LYS A 65 -7.65 -19.71 4.97
C LYS A 65 -6.27 -19.37 4.41
N GLY A 66 -6.20 -18.96 3.14
CA GLY A 66 -4.95 -18.51 2.51
C GLY A 66 -4.32 -17.32 3.23
N ILE A 67 -5.13 -16.30 3.54
CA ILE A 67 -4.69 -15.11 4.30
C ILE A 67 -4.18 -15.50 5.69
N ILE A 68 -4.89 -16.36 6.41
CA ILE A 68 -4.48 -16.82 7.75
C ILE A 68 -3.18 -17.61 7.68
N ASN A 69 -3.04 -18.55 6.74
CA ASN A 69 -1.82 -19.33 6.57
C ASN A 69 -0.62 -18.47 6.22
N PHE A 70 -0.80 -17.50 5.32
CA PHE A 70 0.23 -16.53 4.96
C PHE A 70 0.64 -15.69 6.18
N PHE A 71 -0.33 -15.16 6.91
CA PHE A 71 -0.07 -14.37 8.12
C PHE A 71 0.68 -15.18 9.18
N LEU A 72 0.26 -16.42 9.45
CA LEU A 72 0.94 -17.29 10.41
C LEU A 72 2.36 -17.64 9.96
N HIS A 73 2.56 -17.89 8.66
CA HIS A 73 3.90 -18.12 8.13
C HIS A 73 4.80 -16.91 8.37
N GLU A 74 4.32 -15.70 8.11
CA GLU A 74 5.14 -14.50 8.30
C GLU A 74 5.37 -14.14 9.76
N VAL A 75 4.41 -14.44 10.66
CA VAL A 75 4.63 -14.34 12.10
C VAL A 75 5.71 -15.31 12.55
N VAL A 76 5.71 -16.56 12.07
CA VAL A 76 6.72 -17.56 12.42
C VAL A 76 8.08 -17.20 11.82
N SER A 77 8.12 -16.78 10.56
CA SER A 77 9.33 -16.34 9.84
C SER A 77 10.02 -15.16 10.55
N ASN A 78 9.24 -14.17 10.97
CA ASN A 78 9.74 -13.01 11.73
C ASN A 78 9.84 -13.27 13.25
N GLY A 79 9.39 -14.43 13.72
CA GLY A 79 9.42 -14.83 15.14
C GLY A 79 10.83 -14.88 15.72
N LYS A 80 11.85 -15.13 14.90
CA LYS A 80 13.26 -15.08 15.33
C LYS A 80 13.67 -13.67 15.78
N LEU A 81 13.25 -12.63 15.06
CA LEU A 81 13.53 -11.23 15.44
C LEU A 81 12.77 -10.87 16.72
N LEU A 82 11.49 -11.25 16.81
CA LEU A 82 10.68 -11.03 18.01
C LEU A 82 11.29 -11.72 19.24
N GLY A 83 11.70 -12.97 19.12
CA GLY A 83 12.35 -13.72 20.19
C GLY A 83 13.67 -13.10 20.62
N ALA A 84 14.51 -12.66 19.67
CA ALA A 84 15.76 -11.96 19.97
C ALA A 84 15.51 -10.65 20.73
N ILE A 85 14.54 -9.84 20.30
CA ILE A 85 14.15 -8.60 20.97
C ILE A 85 13.67 -8.90 22.39
N LEU A 86 12.81 -9.89 22.58
CA LEU A 86 12.29 -10.27 23.90
C LEU A 86 13.39 -10.70 24.86
N ILE A 87 14.28 -11.60 24.42
CA ILE A 87 15.38 -12.11 25.24
C ILE A 87 16.30 -10.95 25.65
N ILE A 88 16.71 -10.11 24.70
CA ILE A 88 17.61 -8.98 24.99
C ILE A 88 16.93 -7.95 25.90
N THR A 89 15.64 -7.69 25.70
CA THR A 89 14.87 -6.77 26.57
C THR A 89 14.80 -7.29 28.01
N VAL A 90 14.55 -8.59 28.20
CA VAL A 90 14.57 -9.22 29.53
C VAL A 90 15.96 -9.11 30.16
N PHE A 91 17.02 -9.42 29.41
CA PHE A 91 18.40 -9.23 29.89
C PHE A 91 18.71 -7.78 30.27
N ALA A 92 18.30 -6.81 29.43
CA ALA A 92 18.50 -5.40 29.69
C ALA A 92 17.77 -4.93 30.97
N MET A 93 16.53 -5.37 31.18
CA MET A 93 15.76 -5.06 32.40
C MET A 93 16.37 -5.69 33.66
N ILE A 94 16.88 -6.92 33.57
CA ILE A 94 17.60 -7.56 34.68
C ILE A 94 18.86 -6.75 35.02
N LEU A 95 19.64 -6.35 34.00
CA LEU A 95 20.84 -5.53 34.19
C LEU A 95 20.53 -4.15 34.79
N GLU A 96 19.43 -3.52 34.37
CA GLU A 96 18.94 -2.26 34.95
C GLU A 96 18.55 -2.42 36.43
N THR A 97 17.85 -3.51 36.74
CA THR A 97 17.44 -3.82 38.13
C THR A 97 18.67 -4.06 39.01
N MET A 98 19.67 -4.82 38.53
CA MET A 98 20.93 -5.02 39.26
C MET A 98 21.73 -3.72 39.40
N GLN A 99 21.78 -2.88 38.36
CA GLN A 99 22.39 -1.56 38.42
C GLN A 99 21.82 -0.72 39.56
N SER A 100 20.48 -0.71 39.68
CA SER A 100 19.79 0.10 40.68
C SER A 100 20.16 -0.29 42.12
N ALA A 101 20.62 -1.54 42.33
CA ALA A 101 21.05 -2.07 43.62
C ALA A 101 22.53 -1.79 43.96
N PHE A 102 23.35 -1.31 43.02
CA PHE A 102 24.77 -1.02 43.23
C PHE A 102 25.06 0.48 43.36
N GLU A 103 25.84 0.86 44.36
CA GLU A 103 26.22 2.26 44.65
C GLU A 103 27.16 2.85 43.58
N ARG A 104 27.95 2.00 42.88
CA ARG A 104 28.82 2.39 41.75
C ARG A 104 28.13 2.16 40.41
N LYS A 105 27.46 3.21 39.91
CA LYS A 105 26.64 3.17 38.68
C LYS A 105 27.44 2.93 37.38
N THR A 106 28.74 3.23 37.32
CA THR A 106 29.47 3.37 36.04
C THR A 106 29.61 2.09 35.21
N VAL A 107 29.95 0.93 35.82
CA VAL A 107 30.15 -0.33 35.06
C VAL A 107 28.82 -0.85 34.53
N SER A 108 27.75 -0.75 35.33
CA SER A 108 26.40 -1.18 34.95
C SER A 108 25.75 -0.25 33.91
N THR A 109 26.05 1.07 33.96
CA THR A 109 25.60 2.03 32.93
C THR A 109 26.13 1.67 31.54
N VAL A 110 27.37 1.20 31.43
CA VAL A 110 27.95 0.80 30.14
C VAL A 110 27.25 -0.45 29.60
N GLY A 111 27.01 -1.46 30.45
CA GLY A 111 26.29 -2.68 30.05
C GLY A 111 24.85 -2.40 29.61
N TYR A 112 24.13 -1.52 30.33
CA TYR A 112 22.81 -1.06 29.93
C TYR A 112 22.84 -0.34 28.56
N ALA A 113 23.77 0.60 28.37
CA ALA A 113 23.90 1.35 27.12
C ALA A 113 24.20 0.44 25.92
N VAL A 114 25.06 -0.57 26.08
CA VAL A 114 25.37 -1.55 25.03
C VAL A 114 24.14 -2.40 24.71
N SER A 115 23.46 -2.93 25.73
CA SER A 115 22.24 -3.74 25.54
C SER A 115 21.14 -2.96 24.83
N TYR A 116 20.97 -1.70 25.21
CA TYR A 116 20.02 -0.79 24.60
C TYR A 116 20.37 -0.46 23.14
N LEU A 117 21.65 -0.26 22.83
CA LEU A 117 22.11 -0.04 21.44
C LEU A 117 21.80 -1.25 20.56
N VAL A 118 21.96 -2.47 21.07
CA VAL A 118 21.56 -3.70 20.36
C VAL A 118 20.06 -3.72 20.08
N LEU A 119 19.22 -3.32 21.05
CA LEU A 119 17.77 -3.20 20.84
C LEU A 119 17.41 -2.16 19.77
N ILE A 120 18.07 -1.01 19.76
CA ILE A 120 17.88 -0.01 18.70
C ILE A 120 18.23 -0.63 17.34
N VAL A 121 19.40 -1.24 17.20
CA VAL A 121 19.84 -1.85 15.92
C VAL A 121 18.83 -2.88 15.41
N LEU A 122 18.31 -3.73 16.30
CA LEU A 122 17.24 -4.68 15.98
C LEU A 122 15.96 -3.98 15.52
N ALA A 123 15.52 -2.94 16.24
CA ALA A 123 14.33 -2.17 15.89
C ALA A 123 14.48 -1.47 14.52
N LEU A 124 15.64 -0.86 14.25
CA LEU A 124 15.93 -0.23 12.95
C LEU A 124 15.94 -1.26 11.81
N ASN A 125 16.44 -2.47 12.05
CA ASN A 125 16.42 -3.55 11.07
C ASN A 125 14.98 -3.99 10.75
N SER A 126 14.16 -4.27 11.79
CA SER A 126 12.74 -4.60 11.62
C SER A 126 11.98 -3.49 10.89
N PHE A 127 12.25 -2.23 11.22
CA PHE A 127 11.61 -1.10 10.57
C PHE A 127 12.03 -0.95 9.10
N ARG A 128 13.30 -1.22 8.78
CA ARG A 128 13.78 -1.27 7.38
C ARG A 128 13.03 -2.33 6.57
N VAL A 129 12.86 -3.54 7.12
CA VAL A 129 12.12 -4.62 6.45
C VAL A 129 10.68 -4.19 6.16
N ALA A 130 10.00 -3.56 7.13
CA ALA A 130 8.64 -3.05 6.94
C ALA A 130 8.55 -2.00 5.81
N ILE A 131 9.54 -1.11 5.72
CA ILE A 131 9.60 -0.11 4.65
C ILE A 131 9.88 -0.73 3.28
N ASP A 132 10.76 -1.73 3.21
CA ASP A 132 11.02 -2.46 1.96
C ASP A 132 9.73 -3.15 1.47
N TYR A 133 8.93 -3.76 2.35
CA TYR A 133 7.62 -4.31 1.97
C TYR A 133 6.65 -3.24 1.48
N ALA A 134 6.57 -2.12 2.19
CA ALA A 134 5.64 -1.06 1.84
C ALA A 134 6.03 -0.35 0.52
N THR A 135 7.33 -0.18 0.23
CA THR A 135 7.81 0.36 -1.05
C THR A 135 7.57 -0.61 -2.22
N GLN A 136 7.80 -1.91 -2.02
CA GLN A 136 7.49 -2.93 -3.02
C GLN A 136 5.99 -2.96 -3.33
N ALA A 137 5.13 -2.90 -2.31
CA ALA A 137 3.68 -2.88 -2.48
C ALA A 137 3.21 -1.68 -3.32
N ILE A 138 3.80 -0.50 -3.13
CA ILE A 138 3.49 0.69 -3.94
C ILE A 138 3.90 0.47 -5.41
N SER A 139 5.08 -0.11 -5.65
CA SER A 139 5.55 -0.41 -7.00
C SER A 139 4.64 -1.43 -7.70
N GLU A 140 4.24 -2.49 -7.00
CA GLU A 140 3.30 -3.49 -7.49
C GLU A 140 1.93 -2.88 -7.80
N MET A 141 1.44 -1.97 -6.95
CA MET A 141 0.19 -1.24 -7.19
C MET A 141 0.28 -0.36 -8.44
N VAL A 142 1.38 0.37 -8.65
CA VAL A 142 1.60 1.19 -9.86
C VAL A 142 1.59 0.31 -11.11
N ASN A 143 2.35 -0.79 -11.09
CA ASN A 143 2.43 -1.74 -12.20
C ASN A 143 1.06 -2.37 -12.50
N PHE A 144 0.30 -2.74 -11.48
CA PHE A 144 -1.04 -3.28 -11.62
C PHE A 144 -2.00 -2.29 -12.28
N ILE A 145 -2.02 -1.03 -11.81
CA ILE A 145 -2.89 0.00 -12.39
C ILE A 145 -2.53 0.22 -13.86
N ILE A 146 -1.24 0.31 -14.21
CA ILE A 146 -0.80 0.45 -15.60
C ILE A 146 -1.23 -0.75 -16.45
N ALA A 147 -1.09 -1.96 -15.94
CA ALA A 147 -1.54 -3.18 -16.62
C ALA A 147 -3.05 -3.21 -16.87
N LEU A 148 -3.85 -2.58 -16.01
CA LEU A 148 -5.30 -2.46 -16.17
C LEU A 148 -5.75 -1.33 -17.10
N VAL A 149 -4.88 -0.36 -17.41
CA VAL A 149 -5.25 0.80 -18.26
C VAL A 149 -5.85 0.36 -19.61
N PRO A 150 -5.25 -0.57 -20.38
CA PRO A 150 -5.81 -1.00 -21.67
C PRO A 150 -7.24 -1.55 -21.55
N LEU A 151 -7.48 -2.34 -20.50
CA LEU A 151 -8.80 -2.92 -20.24
C LEU A 151 -9.84 -1.82 -19.96
N VAL A 152 -9.51 -0.87 -19.08
CA VAL A 152 -10.42 0.25 -18.73
C VAL A 152 -10.72 1.10 -19.96
N LEU A 153 -9.71 1.40 -20.77
CA LEU A 153 -9.88 2.20 -21.98
C LEU A 153 -10.72 1.49 -23.04
N ALA A 154 -10.56 0.19 -23.21
CA ALA A 154 -11.38 -0.56 -24.15
C ALA A 154 -12.84 -0.66 -23.71
N LEU A 155 -13.10 -0.79 -22.41
CA LEU A 155 -14.46 -0.70 -21.86
C LEU A 155 -15.07 0.68 -22.12
N MET A 156 -14.30 1.77 -21.95
CA MET A 156 -14.75 3.13 -22.30
C MET A 156 -14.98 3.32 -23.80
N ALA A 157 -14.15 2.72 -24.65
CA ALA A 157 -14.35 2.76 -26.10
C ALA A 157 -15.63 2.02 -26.51
N SER A 158 -15.95 0.90 -25.85
CA SER A 158 -17.15 0.09 -26.12
C SER A 158 -18.46 0.82 -25.86
N THR A 159 -18.47 1.79 -24.94
CA THR A 159 -19.64 2.64 -24.65
C THR A 159 -19.74 3.86 -25.58
N GLY A 160 -18.86 3.97 -26.58
CA GLY A 160 -18.85 5.04 -27.58
C GLY A 160 -18.01 6.27 -27.22
N ASN A 161 -17.29 6.25 -26.09
CA ASN A 161 -16.55 7.41 -25.59
C ASN A 161 -15.12 7.52 -26.12
N ILE A 162 -14.99 7.58 -27.45
CA ILE A 162 -13.68 7.56 -28.14
C ILE A 162 -12.84 8.81 -27.81
N THR A 163 -13.49 9.97 -27.66
CA THR A 163 -12.81 11.24 -27.31
C THR A 163 -12.23 11.20 -25.89
N SER A 164 -12.94 10.63 -24.91
CA SER A 164 -12.39 10.50 -23.55
C SER A 164 -11.26 9.48 -23.50
N VAL A 165 -11.35 8.37 -24.23
CA VAL A 165 -10.27 7.36 -24.27
C VAL A 165 -8.91 7.97 -24.65
N ALA A 166 -8.88 8.87 -25.64
CA ALA A 166 -7.65 9.52 -26.11
C ALA A 166 -6.99 10.41 -25.03
N ILE A 167 -7.79 11.01 -24.14
CA ILE A 167 -7.32 11.90 -23.08
C ILE A 167 -6.95 11.11 -21.82
N PHE A 168 -7.75 10.10 -21.47
CA PHE A 168 -7.56 9.31 -20.25
C PHE A 168 -6.30 8.45 -20.30
N HIS A 169 -5.91 7.92 -21.47
CA HIS A 169 -4.71 7.08 -21.60
C HIS A 169 -3.43 7.76 -21.09
N PRO A 170 -2.98 8.91 -21.64
CA PRO A 170 -1.79 9.60 -21.14
C PRO A 170 -1.99 10.18 -19.73
N MET A 171 -3.21 10.61 -19.37
CA MET A 171 -3.46 11.17 -18.04
C MET A 171 -3.28 10.13 -16.93
N ILE A 172 -3.89 8.94 -17.06
CA ILE A 172 -3.81 7.91 -16.02
C ILE A 172 -2.35 7.49 -15.83
N ILE A 173 -1.63 7.24 -16.93
CA ILE A 173 -0.21 6.87 -16.89
C ILE A 173 0.60 7.96 -16.19
N PHE A 174 0.38 9.23 -16.54
CA PHE A 174 1.07 10.37 -15.92
C PHE A 174 0.79 10.49 -14.42
N LEU A 175 -0.49 10.45 -14.03
CA LEU A 175 -0.90 10.62 -12.65
C LEU A 175 -0.43 9.47 -11.75
N VAL A 176 -0.48 8.23 -12.23
CA VAL A 176 -0.03 7.04 -11.50
C VAL A 176 1.49 7.02 -11.35
N ASN A 177 2.24 7.41 -12.39
CA ASN A 177 3.71 7.48 -12.29
C ASN A 177 4.17 8.60 -11.35
N ILE A 178 3.54 9.78 -11.42
CA ILE A 178 3.87 10.88 -10.50
C ILE A 178 3.50 10.52 -9.07
N SER A 179 2.33 9.91 -8.84
CA SER A 179 1.93 9.50 -7.49
C SER A 179 2.92 8.48 -6.91
N GLY A 180 3.24 7.43 -7.68
CA GLY A 180 4.22 6.43 -7.30
C GLY A 180 5.58 7.05 -6.99
N THR A 181 6.09 7.91 -7.87
CA THR A 181 7.40 8.56 -7.72
C THR A 181 7.44 9.50 -6.51
N LEU A 182 6.40 10.31 -6.31
CA LEU A 182 6.30 11.25 -5.19
C LEU A 182 6.24 10.49 -3.85
N ILE A 183 5.43 9.43 -3.80
CA ILE A 183 5.31 8.62 -2.59
C ILE A 183 6.64 7.92 -2.29
N TYR A 184 7.24 7.26 -3.29
CA TYR A 184 8.48 6.50 -3.16
C TYR A 184 9.70 7.37 -2.82
N THR A 185 9.87 8.49 -3.51
CA THR A 185 11.12 9.28 -3.47
C THR A 185 11.11 10.36 -2.39
N ILE A 186 9.92 10.83 -1.98
CA ILE A 186 9.80 11.98 -1.07
C ILE A 186 9.06 11.59 0.20
N VAL A 187 7.82 11.12 0.08
CA VAL A 187 6.96 10.88 1.25
C VAL A 187 7.51 9.76 2.12
N PHE A 188 7.85 8.61 1.54
CA PHE A 188 8.38 7.46 2.28
C PHE A 188 9.69 7.78 3.01
N PRO A 189 10.71 8.37 2.37
CA PRO A 189 11.94 8.76 3.05
C PRO A 189 11.71 9.75 4.20
N LEU A 190 10.78 10.70 4.06
CA LEU A 190 10.40 11.63 5.14
C LEU A 190 9.81 10.90 6.35
N LEU A 191 8.85 9.99 6.10
CA LEU A 191 8.21 9.20 7.16
C LEU A 191 9.19 8.23 7.80
N PHE A 192 10.07 7.62 7.03
CA PHE A 192 11.12 6.74 7.51
C PHE A 192 12.09 7.48 8.41
N LEU A 193 12.61 8.62 7.96
CA LEU A 193 13.52 9.44 8.76
C LEU A 193 12.85 9.91 10.05
N SER A 194 11.57 10.28 10.01
CA SER A 194 10.79 10.58 11.20
C SER A 194 10.75 9.42 12.19
N ALA A 195 10.46 8.21 11.73
CA ALA A 195 10.41 7.02 12.59
C ALA A 195 11.78 6.69 13.20
N LEU A 196 12.86 6.72 12.38
CA LEU A 196 14.23 6.53 12.85
C LEU A 196 14.60 7.53 13.95
N LEU A 197 14.29 8.82 13.73
CA LEU A 197 14.56 9.87 14.71
C LEU A 197 13.78 9.67 16.01
N ASN A 198 12.54 9.17 15.95
CA ASN A 198 11.78 8.83 17.15
C ASN A 198 12.44 7.69 17.94
N ILE A 199 12.82 6.60 17.26
CA ILE A 199 13.50 5.45 17.89
C ILE A 199 14.83 5.90 18.54
N VAL A 200 15.63 6.69 17.82
CA VAL A 200 16.92 7.18 18.33
C VAL A 200 16.73 8.20 19.46
N SER A 201 15.65 8.99 19.45
CA SER A 201 15.36 9.95 20.52
C SER A 201 15.10 9.28 21.87
N THR A 202 14.66 8.02 21.88
CA THR A 202 14.47 7.25 23.12
C THR A 202 15.81 6.95 23.83
N PHE A 203 16.95 7.00 23.11
CA PHE A 203 18.29 6.81 23.70
C PHE A 203 18.77 8.03 24.49
N SER A 204 18.45 9.24 24.05
CA SER A 204 19.01 10.47 24.61
C SER A 204 17.98 11.21 25.46
N ILE A 205 18.15 11.13 26.78
CA ILE A 205 17.32 11.87 27.74
C ILE A 205 17.49 13.39 27.57
N LYS A 206 18.67 13.85 27.13
CA LYS A 206 19.03 15.29 27.07
C LYS A 206 18.78 15.95 25.71
N TYR A 207 18.86 15.18 24.61
CA TYR A 207 18.71 15.69 23.25
C TYR A 207 17.75 14.81 22.46
N GLN A 208 16.45 15.09 22.60
CA GLN A 208 15.41 14.42 21.86
C GLN A 208 15.20 15.11 20.50
N LEU A 209 15.25 14.33 19.43
CA LEU A 209 14.96 14.76 18.06
C LEU A 209 13.48 14.56 17.70
N THR A 210 12.62 14.32 18.69
CA THR A 210 11.17 14.09 18.55
C THR A 210 10.46 15.24 17.83
N LYS A 211 10.86 16.50 18.08
CA LYS A 211 10.31 17.65 17.36
C LYS A 211 10.67 17.64 15.87
N LEU A 212 11.91 17.31 15.53
CA LEU A 212 12.35 17.19 14.14
C LEU A 212 11.63 16.03 13.46
N ALA A 213 11.50 14.89 14.15
CA ALA A 213 10.73 13.76 13.68
C ALA A 213 9.27 14.15 13.37
N GLY A 214 8.63 14.91 14.25
CA GLY A 214 7.28 15.43 14.05
C GLY A 214 7.17 16.33 12.81
N ILE A 215 8.12 17.24 12.60
CA ILE A 215 8.15 18.11 11.42
C ILE A 215 8.27 17.29 10.12
N LEU A 216 9.17 16.30 10.08
CA LEU A 216 9.32 15.44 8.89
C LEU A 216 8.07 14.61 8.60
N ARG A 217 7.43 14.06 9.65
CA ARG A 217 6.14 13.35 9.51
C ARG A 217 5.08 14.28 8.95
N SER A 218 4.91 15.44 9.55
CA SER A 218 3.90 16.41 9.12
C SER A 218 4.16 16.89 7.70
N ALA A 219 5.41 17.13 7.31
CA ALA A 219 5.77 17.50 5.94
C ALA A 219 5.43 16.38 4.94
N GLY A 220 5.76 15.12 5.26
CA GLY A 220 5.41 13.98 4.41
C GLY A 220 3.90 13.82 4.23
N LEU A 221 3.13 13.95 5.31
CA LEU A 221 1.66 13.87 5.27
C LEU A 221 1.04 15.07 4.54
N TRP A 222 1.57 16.27 4.72
CA TRP A 222 1.12 17.46 3.98
C TRP A 222 1.36 17.35 2.49
N LEU A 223 2.54 16.86 2.08
CA LEU A 223 2.87 16.61 0.68
C LEU A 223 1.92 15.58 0.07
N LEU A 224 1.67 14.47 0.78
CA LEU A 224 0.75 13.44 0.35
C LEU A 224 -0.68 13.98 0.20
N GLY A 225 -1.19 14.69 1.22
CA GLY A 225 -2.55 15.23 1.21
C GLY A 225 -2.76 16.32 0.14
N SER A 226 -1.76 17.17 -0.06
CA SER A 226 -1.78 18.20 -1.12
C SER A 226 -1.78 17.55 -2.50
N PHE A 227 -0.94 16.52 -2.71
CA PHE A 227 -0.90 15.76 -3.96
C PHE A 227 -2.25 15.09 -4.24
N PHE A 228 -2.85 14.40 -3.26
CA PHE A 228 -4.17 13.78 -3.42
C PHE A 228 -5.25 14.81 -3.76
N THR A 229 -5.21 16.00 -3.17
CA THR A 229 -6.17 17.07 -3.47
C THR A 229 -6.03 17.53 -4.93
N ILE A 230 -4.81 17.74 -5.40
CA ILE A 230 -4.54 18.10 -6.80
C ILE A 230 -4.97 16.96 -7.73
N PHE A 231 -4.62 15.72 -7.41
CA PHE A 231 -4.98 14.52 -8.17
C PHE A 231 -6.49 14.40 -8.34
N LEU A 232 -7.26 14.51 -7.25
CA LEU A 232 -8.72 14.49 -7.29
C LEU A 232 -9.31 15.69 -8.04
N SER A 233 -8.68 16.87 -7.93
CA SER A 233 -9.09 18.05 -8.66
C SER A 233 -8.94 17.86 -10.18
N VAL A 234 -7.80 17.33 -10.63
CA VAL A 234 -7.54 17.02 -12.04
C VAL A 234 -8.51 15.97 -12.55
N LEU A 235 -8.73 14.87 -11.81
CA LEU A 235 -9.69 13.84 -12.20
C LEU A 235 -11.13 14.38 -12.27
N SER A 236 -11.53 15.22 -11.31
CA SER A 236 -12.87 15.81 -11.29
C SER A 236 -13.09 16.77 -12.45
N LEU A 237 -12.11 17.62 -12.76
CA LEU A 237 -12.17 18.55 -13.89
C LEU A 237 -12.25 17.78 -15.21
N GLN A 238 -11.41 16.76 -15.40
CA GLN A 238 -11.41 15.97 -16.63
C GLN A 238 -12.65 15.09 -16.81
N GLY A 239 -13.16 14.48 -15.74
CA GLY A 239 -14.43 13.76 -15.76
C GLY A 239 -15.62 14.67 -16.10
N ALA A 240 -15.57 15.93 -15.66
CA ALA A 240 -16.58 16.93 -15.99
C ALA A 240 -16.47 17.43 -17.43
N THR A 241 -15.27 17.72 -17.96
CA THR A 241 -15.12 18.10 -19.38
C THR A 241 -15.50 16.97 -20.32
N ALA A 242 -15.14 15.72 -20.02
CA ALA A 242 -15.59 14.54 -20.76
C ALA A 242 -17.12 14.49 -20.84
N ALA A 243 -17.82 14.64 -19.71
CA ALA A 243 -19.29 14.64 -19.65
C ALA A 243 -19.98 15.85 -20.33
N VAL A 244 -19.28 16.98 -20.50
CA VAL A 244 -19.77 18.14 -21.26
C VAL A 244 -19.63 17.90 -22.76
N THR A 245 -18.59 17.20 -23.21
CA THR A 245 -18.42 16.77 -24.62
C THR A 245 -19.48 15.74 -25.02
N ASP A 246 -19.94 14.92 -24.08
CA ASP A 246 -21.05 13.95 -24.23
C ASP A 246 -22.46 14.58 -24.03
N GLY A 247 -22.55 15.90 -23.83
CA GLY A 247 -23.79 16.67 -23.93
C GLY A 247 -24.69 16.75 -22.70
N VAL A 248 -24.32 16.19 -21.53
CA VAL A 248 -25.27 16.04 -20.40
C VAL A 248 -25.01 16.95 -19.19
N ALA A 249 -23.84 17.57 -19.00
CA ALA A 249 -23.48 18.04 -17.65
C ALA A 249 -22.89 19.46 -17.48
N VAL A 250 -23.42 20.49 -18.15
CA VAL A 250 -22.98 21.89 -17.94
C VAL A 250 -23.34 22.43 -16.53
N ARG A 251 -24.33 21.87 -15.82
CA ARG A 251 -24.80 22.38 -14.52
C ARG A 251 -24.16 21.73 -13.28
N THR A 252 -23.44 20.62 -13.42
CA THR A 252 -22.83 19.87 -12.29
C THR A 252 -21.48 20.46 -11.86
N VAL A 253 -20.80 21.16 -12.77
CA VAL A 253 -19.47 21.78 -12.54
C VAL A 253 -19.47 22.76 -11.35
N LYS A 254 -20.58 23.49 -11.15
CA LYS A 254 -20.70 24.48 -10.07
C LYS A 254 -20.89 23.87 -8.69
N TYR A 255 -21.32 22.61 -8.58
CA TYR A 255 -21.66 21.96 -7.31
C TYR A 255 -20.52 21.10 -6.73
N ILE A 256 -19.67 20.53 -7.60
CA ILE A 256 -18.55 19.67 -7.17
C ILE A 256 -17.33 20.51 -6.72
N ALA A 257 -17.12 21.69 -7.31
CA ALA A 257 -15.99 22.56 -6.98
C ALA A 257 -15.99 23.11 -5.54
N GLY A 258 -17.16 23.21 -4.89
CA GLY A 258 -17.29 23.85 -3.58
C GLY A 258 -16.95 22.99 -2.36
N ASN A 259 -17.01 21.65 -2.49
CA ASN A 259 -16.89 20.73 -1.34
C ASN A 259 -15.61 19.88 -1.33
N PHE A 260 -14.78 19.91 -2.38
CA PHE A 260 -13.63 19.01 -2.55
C PHE A 260 -12.29 19.54 -2.04
N ILE A 261 -12.27 20.70 -1.38
CA ILE A 261 -11.09 21.27 -0.71
C ILE A 261 -11.43 21.50 0.77
N PRO A 262 -10.84 20.83 1.79
CA PRO A 262 -9.99 19.64 1.84
C PRO A 262 -10.63 18.50 2.67
N VAL A 263 -11.23 17.50 2.01
CA VAL A 263 -11.77 16.29 2.69
C VAL A 263 -10.64 15.39 3.23
N VAL A 264 -9.45 15.50 2.63
CA VAL A 264 -8.25 14.73 2.98
C VAL A 264 -7.69 15.12 4.36
N GLY A 265 -7.75 16.41 4.73
CA GLY A 265 -7.31 16.87 6.05
C GLY A 265 -8.14 16.30 7.21
N ARG A 266 -9.43 16.00 6.99
CA ARG A 266 -10.31 15.36 7.98
C ARG A 266 -9.98 13.88 8.16
N MET A 267 -9.86 13.09 7.09
CA MET A 267 -9.46 11.67 7.21
C MET A 267 -8.09 11.48 7.89
N PHE A 268 -7.12 12.38 7.64
CA PHE A 268 -5.81 12.30 8.30
C PHE A 268 -5.84 12.77 9.76
N SER A 269 -6.70 13.73 10.10
CA SER A 269 -6.98 14.12 11.49
C SER A 269 -7.57 12.94 12.26
N ASP A 270 -8.57 12.28 11.69
CA ASP A 270 -9.27 11.13 12.28
C ASP A 270 -8.31 9.92 12.45
N ALA A 271 -7.44 9.66 11.46
CA ALA A 271 -6.41 8.62 11.55
C ALA A 271 -5.32 8.93 12.59
N THR A 272 -5.03 10.21 12.85
CA THR A 272 -4.04 10.61 13.86
C THR A 272 -4.62 10.51 15.28
N GLU A 273 -5.90 10.83 15.47
CA GLU A 273 -6.61 10.60 16.74
C GLU A 273 -6.72 9.12 17.10
N THR A 274 -6.75 8.22 16.11
CA THR A 274 -6.86 6.77 16.36
C THR A 274 -5.56 6.15 16.88
N VAL A 275 -4.42 6.85 16.82
CA VAL A 275 -3.09 6.31 17.21
C VAL A 275 -2.56 6.94 18.50
N VAL A 276 -3.41 7.65 19.27
CA VAL A 276 -3.08 8.18 20.61
C VAL A 276 -3.85 7.43 21.68
#